data_AF-A0A7W0YKF9-F1
#
_entry.id   AF-A0A7W0YKF9-F1
#
_cell.length_a   1.000
_cell.length_b   1.000
_cell.length_c   1.000
_cell.angle_alpha   90.00
_cell.angle_beta   90.00
_cell.angle_gamma   90.00
#
_symmetry.space_group_name_H-M   'P 1'
#
loop_
_entity.id
_entity.type
_entity.pdbx_description
1 polymer ?
#
loop_
_entity_poly.entity_id
_entity_poly.type
_entity_poly.pdbx_seq_one_letter_code
_entity_poly.pdbx_strand_id
1 'polypeptide(L)'
;MANLRYGFSGEVVEIAPATPVAEVNAALARSNVIVFLRSGTYSGDLDFSGSNVTLFGEGPQGGTVTINGNVTVNGSGNRLRGARILGDLSLMGSSAGITYSRVGGAIAVSGSGAVLLNNGFCGAATISGSGLLALGNAGLQPIAPPAGGC
;
A
#
# COMPACT_ATOMS: atom_id res chain seq x y z
N MET A 1 19.83 -14.09 5.75
CA MET A 1 18.41 -13.85 6.10
C MET A 1 18.36 -12.63 7.02
N ALA A 2 17.55 -11.63 6.71
CA ALA A 2 17.35 -10.50 7.62
C ALA A 2 16.42 -10.95 8.77
N ASN A 3 16.82 -10.69 10.02
CA ASN A 3 15.93 -10.85 11.16
C ASN A 3 14.91 -9.71 11.15
N LEU A 4 13.71 -9.96 10.63
CA LEU A 4 12.60 -9.02 10.73
C LEU A 4 12.01 -9.09 12.14
N ARG A 5 12.36 -8.14 13.00
CA ARG A 5 11.65 -7.89 14.26
C ARG A 5 10.58 -6.85 14.01
N TYR A 6 9.33 -7.28 13.91
CA TYR A 6 8.20 -6.36 13.79
C TYR A 6 7.94 -5.74 15.16
N GLY A 7 7.95 -4.41 15.25
CA GLY A 7 7.77 -3.65 16.49
C GLY A 7 6.34 -3.68 17.06
N PHE A 8 5.53 -4.66 16.64
CA PHE A 8 4.12 -4.81 17.01
C PHE A 8 3.89 -6.27 17.39
N SER A 9 3.20 -6.50 18.52
CA SER A 9 2.67 -7.82 18.85
C SER A 9 1.58 -8.17 17.84
N GLY A 10 1.77 -9.22 17.03
CA GLY A 10 0.80 -9.63 16.03
C GLY A 10 1.23 -10.86 15.25
N GLU A 11 0.26 -11.51 14.63
CA GLU A 11 0.50 -12.59 13.69
C GLU A 11 1.13 -12.02 12.41
N VAL A 12 2.19 -12.67 11.93
CA VAL A 12 2.86 -12.33 10.68
C VAL A 12 2.53 -13.41 9.67
N VAL A 13 1.96 -12.99 8.54
CA VAL A 13 1.68 -13.85 7.39
C VAL A 13 2.66 -13.50 6.29
N GLU A 14 3.62 -14.39 6.02
CA GLU A 14 4.50 -14.26 4.87
C GLU A 14 3.84 -14.86 3.63
N ILE A 15 3.83 -14.11 2.53
CA ILE A 15 3.16 -14.48 1.28
C ILE A 15 4.19 -14.45 0.16
N ALA A 16 4.23 -15.49 -0.66
CA ALA A 16 5.10 -15.56 -1.84
C ALA A 16 4.35 -15.08 -3.09
N PRO A 17 5.05 -14.63 -4.15
CA PRO A 17 4.40 -14.13 -5.37
C PRO A 17 3.51 -15.15 -6.09
N ALA A 18 3.78 -16.45 -5.91
CA ALA A 18 2.98 -17.53 -6.48
C ALA A 18 1.71 -17.84 -5.68
N THR A 19 1.51 -17.21 -4.51
CA THR A 19 0.30 -17.37 -3.71
C THR A 19 -0.91 -16.81 -4.49
N PRO A 20 -2.01 -17.58 -4.63
CA PRO A 20 -3.21 -17.10 -5.30
C PRO A 20 -3.73 -15.81 -4.65
N VAL A 21 -4.19 -14.86 -5.47
CA VAL A 21 -4.70 -13.56 -4.97
C VAL A 21 -5.83 -13.71 -3.97
N ALA A 22 -6.64 -14.77 -4.07
CA ALA A 22 -7.68 -15.09 -3.11
C ALA A 22 -7.14 -15.33 -1.69
N GLU A 23 -6.00 -16.01 -1.57
CA GLU A 23 -5.34 -16.24 -0.28
C GLU A 23 -4.68 -14.96 0.26
N VAL A 24 -4.13 -14.13 -0.64
CA VAL A 24 -3.62 -12.80 -0.28
C VAL A 24 -4.76 -11.94 0.29
N ASN A 25 -5.89 -11.88 -0.40
CA ASN A 25 -7.06 -11.14 0.04
C ASN A 25 -7.67 -11.73 1.32
N ALA A 26 -7.62 -13.04 1.52
CA ALA A 26 -8.02 -13.66 2.80
C ALA A 26 -7.13 -13.19 3.96
N ALA A 27 -5.82 -13.01 3.73
CA ALA A 27 -4.92 -12.44 4.73
C ALA A 27 -5.24 -10.95 4.99
N LEU A 28 -5.53 -10.17 3.95
CA LEU A 28 -5.85 -8.73 4.03
C LEU A 28 -7.25 -8.44 4.59
N ALA A 29 -8.16 -9.40 4.55
CA ALA A 29 -9.49 -9.32 5.17
C ALA A 29 -9.45 -9.45 6.70
N ARG A 30 -8.38 -10.03 7.24
CA ARG A 30 -8.19 -10.15 8.69
C ARG A 30 -7.78 -8.81 9.29
N SER A 31 -8.15 -8.58 10.55
CA SER A 31 -7.73 -7.38 11.29
C SER A 31 -6.53 -7.65 12.20
N ASN A 32 -5.75 -6.61 12.52
CA ASN A 32 -4.59 -6.67 13.42
C ASN A 32 -3.51 -7.68 13.01
N VAL A 33 -3.22 -7.75 11.70
CA VAL A 33 -2.25 -8.67 11.11
C VAL A 33 -1.15 -7.92 10.39
N ILE A 34 0.04 -8.51 10.37
CA ILE A 34 1.14 -8.08 9.50
C ILE A 34 1.19 -9.01 8.31
N VAL A 35 1.12 -8.45 7.10
CA VAL A 35 1.29 -9.19 5.86
C VAL A 35 2.63 -8.81 5.24
N PHE A 36 3.51 -9.79 5.07
CA PHE A 36 4.81 -9.60 4.45
C PHE A 36 4.82 -10.22 3.07
N LEU A 37 4.87 -9.38 2.03
CA LEU A 37 4.99 -9.83 0.65
C LEU A 37 6.46 -10.04 0.31
N ARG A 38 6.82 -11.25 -0.07
CA ARG A 38 8.14 -11.56 -0.64
C ARG A 38 8.31 -10.91 -2.01
N SER A 39 9.55 -10.65 -2.37
CA SER A 39 9.95 -10.07 -3.66
C SER A 39 9.35 -10.83 -4.84
N GLY A 40 8.81 -10.09 -5.80
CA GLY A 40 8.17 -10.62 -7.00
C GLY A 40 6.90 -9.88 -7.39
N THR A 41 6.14 -10.48 -8.30
CA THR A 41 4.92 -9.89 -8.86
C THR A 41 3.69 -10.64 -8.40
N TYR A 42 2.74 -9.93 -7.80
CA TYR A 42 1.43 -10.41 -7.39
C TYR A 42 0.41 -9.95 -8.42
N SER A 43 -0.33 -10.88 -9.03
CA SER A 43 -1.32 -10.56 -10.07
C SER A 43 -2.73 -10.57 -9.51
N GLY A 44 -3.52 -9.57 -9.85
CA GLY A 44 -4.88 -9.39 -9.40
C GLY A 44 -5.03 -8.26 -8.36
N ASP A 45 -6.28 -7.93 -8.09
CA ASP A 45 -6.63 -6.81 -7.21
C ASP A 45 -6.49 -7.22 -5.74
N LEU A 46 -5.92 -6.31 -4.94
CA LEU A 46 -5.80 -6.46 -3.49
C LEU A 46 -6.89 -5.68 -2.77
N ASP A 47 -7.59 -6.33 -1.85
CA ASP A 47 -8.63 -5.71 -1.02
C ASP A 47 -8.30 -5.81 0.47
N PHE A 48 -8.03 -4.67 1.09
CA PHE A 48 -7.85 -4.52 2.52
C PHE A 48 -9.20 -4.20 3.16
N SER A 49 -10.02 -5.24 3.33
CA SER A 49 -11.29 -5.15 4.06
C SER A 49 -11.11 -5.25 5.58
N GLY A 50 -10.01 -5.84 6.05
CA GLY A 50 -9.62 -5.85 7.46
C GLY A 50 -9.07 -4.50 7.93
N SER A 51 -9.08 -4.24 9.24
CA SER A 51 -8.53 -3.01 9.86
C SER A 51 -7.24 -3.28 10.62
N ASN A 52 -6.40 -2.24 10.78
CA ASN A 52 -5.08 -2.33 11.40
C ASN A 52 -4.15 -3.36 10.72
N VAL A 53 -4.28 -3.54 9.41
CA VAL A 53 -3.41 -4.39 8.60
C VAL A 53 -2.16 -3.60 8.24
N THR A 54 -0.98 -4.16 8.50
CA THR A 54 0.27 -3.59 8.00
C THR A 54 0.85 -4.50 6.91
N LEU A 55 0.84 -4.02 5.67
CA LEU A 55 1.51 -4.68 4.56
C LEU A 55 2.93 -4.13 4.40
N PHE A 56 3.90 -5.03 4.41
CA PHE A 56 5.30 -4.75 4.06
C PHE A 56 5.66 -5.50 2.80
N GLY A 57 6.09 -4.80 1.75
CA GLY A 57 6.81 -5.42 0.66
C GLY A 57 8.29 -5.59 1.00
N GLU A 58 8.85 -6.73 0.58
CA GLU A 58 10.28 -7.00 0.68
C GLU A 58 11.10 -5.94 -0.09
N GLY A 59 12.31 -5.67 0.43
CA GLY A 59 13.29 -4.80 -0.22
C GLY A 59 13.37 -3.38 0.34
N PRO A 60 14.47 -2.65 0.03
CA PRO A 60 14.61 -1.25 0.40
C PRO A 60 13.53 -0.42 -0.28
N GLN A 61 12.81 0.37 0.51
CA GLN A 61 11.66 1.15 0.02
C GLN A 61 10.64 0.28 -0.75
N GLY A 62 10.55 -1.01 -0.36
CA GLY A 62 9.85 -2.12 -1.02
C GLY A 62 9.80 -2.12 -2.55
N GLY A 63 10.92 -1.76 -3.17
CA GLY A 63 11.07 -1.71 -4.61
C GLY A 63 11.13 -3.09 -5.30
N THR A 64 11.05 -4.21 -4.57
CA THR A 64 11.08 -5.55 -5.20
C THR A 64 9.72 -6.23 -5.24
N VAL A 65 8.67 -5.61 -4.68
CA VAL A 65 7.29 -6.09 -4.77
C VAL A 65 6.50 -5.28 -5.77
N THR A 66 5.93 -5.98 -6.75
CA THR A 66 5.03 -5.40 -7.76
C THR A 66 3.63 -5.98 -7.60
N ILE A 67 2.62 -5.12 -7.54
CA ILE A 67 1.21 -5.47 -7.53
C ILE A 67 0.67 -5.12 -8.92
N ASN A 68 0.40 -6.16 -9.71
CA ASN A 68 -0.20 -6.06 -11.03
C ASN A 68 -1.72 -6.15 -10.92
N GLY A 69 -2.30 -5.06 -10.42
CA GLY A 69 -3.72 -4.90 -10.14
C GLY A 69 -3.98 -3.62 -9.37
N ASN A 70 -5.25 -3.41 -9.05
CA ASN A 70 -5.71 -2.31 -8.20
C ASN A 70 -5.53 -2.65 -6.73
N VAL A 71 -5.39 -1.64 -5.89
CA VAL A 71 -5.37 -1.79 -4.43
C VAL A 71 -6.50 -0.96 -3.83
N THR A 72 -7.39 -1.64 -3.12
CA THR A 72 -8.51 -1.02 -2.41
C THR A 72 -8.31 -1.17 -0.91
N VAL A 73 -8.44 -0.08 -0.16
CA VAL A 73 -8.31 -0.05 1.29
C VAL A 73 -9.59 0.48 1.91
N ASN A 74 -10.42 -0.44 2.36
CA ASN A 74 -11.72 -0.17 3.00
C ASN A 74 -11.59 -0.09 4.53
N GLY A 75 -10.77 -0.96 5.13
CA GLY A 75 -10.55 -0.97 6.57
C GLY A 75 -9.73 0.21 7.06
N SER A 76 -9.93 0.56 8.34
CA SER A 76 -9.27 1.70 8.97
C SER A 76 -7.92 1.31 9.60
N GLY A 77 -7.01 2.28 9.74
CA GLY A 77 -5.70 2.08 10.38
C GLY A 77 -4.72 1.22 9.57
N ASN A 78 -5.04 0.95 8.30
CA ASN A 78 -4.21 0.12 7.43
C ASN A 78 -2.95 0.86 6.98
N ARG A 79 -1.84 0.14 6.82
CA ARG A 79 -0.56 0.71 6.39
C ARG A 79 0.03 -0.13 5.28
N LEU A 80 0.22 0.46 4.10
CA LEU A 80 0.96 -0.13 3.00
C LEU A 80 2.36 0.46 2.94
N ARG A 81 3.39 -0.38 2.91
CA ARG A 81 4.76 0.07 2.81
C ARG A 81 5.52 -0.70 1.76
N GLY A 82 6.16 0.04 0.87
CA GLY A 82 7.13 -0.51 -0.04
C GLY A 82 6.49 -1.46 -1.05
N ALA A 83 5.69 -0.91 -1.95
CA ALA A 83 5.23 -1.67 -3.10
C ALA A 83 5.13 -0.78 -4.33
N ARG A 84 5.25 -1.41 -5.49
CA ARG A 84 4.92 -0.81 -6.78
C ARG A 84 3.54 -1.31 -7.22
N ILE A 85 2.55 -0.44 -7.19
CA ILE A 85 1.18 -0.72 -7.65
C ILE A 85 1.09 -0.26 -9.11
N LEU A 86 0.75 -1.15 -10.03
CA LEU A 86 0.60 -0.81 -11.45
C LEU A 86 -0.79 -0.23 -11.76
N GLY A 87 -1.82 -0.66 -11.03
CA GLY A 87 -3.18 -0.15 -11.16
C GLY A 87 -3.46 1.06 -10.26
N ASP A 88 -4.74 1.26 -9.97
CA ASP A 88 -5.24 2.34 -9.15
C ASP A 88 -5.12 2.03 -7.65
N LEU A 89 -5.03 3.08 -6.82
CA LEU A 89 -5.05 3.00 -5.36
C LEU A 89 -6.24 3.76 -4.79
N SER A 90 -7.11 3.06 -4.06
CA SER A 90 -8.24 3.67 -3.34
C SER A 90 -8.08 3.52 -1.83
N LEU A 91 -7.95 4.65 -1.11
CA LEU A 91 -7.86 4.73 0.34
C LEU A 91 -9.17 5.31 0.91
N MET A 92 -10.12 4.43 1.23
CA MET A 92 -11.45 4.79 1.76
C MET A 92 -11.52 4.70 3.29
N GLY A 93 -10.74 3.79 3.89
CA GLY A 93 -10.65 3.67 5.34
C GLY A 93 -9.95 4.84 6.02
N SER A 94 -10.43 5.20 7.22
CA SER A 94 -9.82 6.26 8.02
C SER A 94 -8.46 5.83 8.60
N SER A 95 -7.54 6.78 8.76
CA SER A 95 -6.18 6.55 9.26
C SER A 95 -5.38 5.54 8.44
N ALA A 96 -5.76 5.32 7.18
CA ALA A 96 -5.00 4.50 6.24
C ALA A 96 -3.75 5.25 5.76
N GLY A 97 -2.65 4.54 5.53
CA GLY A 97 -1.42 5.17 5.08
C GLY A 97 -0.67 4.36 4.04
N ILE A 98 0.06 5.07 3.18
CA ILE A 98 0.99 4.50 2.21
C ILE A 98 2.34 5.18 2.34
N THR A 99 3.40 4.38 2.38
CA THR A 99 4.77 4.86 2.57
C THR A 99 5.75 4.20 1.63
N TYR A 100 6.72 4.96 1.12
CA TYR A 100 7.80 4.45 0.27
C TYR A 100 7.31 3.60 -0.91
N SER A 101 6.19 3.97 -1.52
CA SER A 101 5.54 3.17 -2.57
C SER A 101 5.38 3.96 -3.86
N ARG A 102 5.11 3.25 -4.96
CA ARG A 102 4.81 3.85 -6.26
C ARG A 102 3.45 3.40 -6.75
N VAL A 103 2.66 4.31 -7.32
CA VAL A 103 1.36 4.02 -7.91
C VAL A 103 1.34 4.51 -9.34
N GLY A 104 1.20 3.57 -10.28
CA GLY A 104 1.13 3.83 -11.71
C GLY A 104 -0.22 4.44 -12.13
N GLY A 105 -1.31 3.95 -11.54
CA GLY A 105 -2.67 4.42 -11.79
C GLY A 105 -3.04 5.67 -10.99
N ALA A 106 -4.34 5.96 -11.00
CA ALA A 106 -4.94 7.03 -10.22
C ALA A 106 -4.93 6.71 -8.72
N ILE A 107 -4.88 7.75 -7.91
CA ILE A 107 -5.07 7.65 -6.46
C ILE A 107 -6.33 8.39 -6.03
N ALA A 108 -7.18 7.71 -5.26
CA ALA A 108 -8.34 8.27 -4.60
C ALA A 108 -8.20 8.12 -3.07
N VAL A 109 -8.31 9.21 -2.32
CA VAL A 109 -8.27 9.21 -0.85
C VAL A 109 -9.51 9.90 -0.31
N SER A 110 -10.44 9.12 0.24
CA SER A 110 -11.67 9.62 0.84
C SER A 110 -11.74 9.42 2.35
N GLY A 111 -10.92 8.53 2.93
CA GLY A 111 -10.80 8.36 4.37
C GLY A 111 -10.11 9.54 5.07
N SER A 112 -10.51 9.83 6.31
CA SER A 112 -9.90 10.90 7.12
C SER A 112 -8.63 10.44 7.83
N GLY A 113 -7.69 11.36 8.09
CA GLY A 113 -6.47 11.07 8.85
C GLY A 113 -5.45 10.22 8.10
N ALA A 114 -5.54 10.14 6.78
CA ALA A 114 -4.63 9.33 5.98
C ALA A 114 -3.21 9.89 6.00
N VAL A 115 -2.20 9.02 5.83
CA VAL A 115 -0.78 9.40 5.81
C VAL A 115 -0.11 8.92 4.53
N LEU A 116 0.36 9.86 3.71
CA LEU A 116 1.12 9.60 2.49
C LEU A 116 2.55 10.08 2.71
N LEU A 117 3.51 9.17 2.84
CA LEU A 117 4.91 9.51 3.10
C LEU A 117 5.84 8.96 2.01
N ASN A 118 6.53 9.87 1.30
CA ASN A 118 7.59 9.54 0.36
C ASN A 118 7.15 8.53 -0.71
N ASN A 119 6.05 8.83 -1.40
CA ASN A 119 5.52 8.02 -2.49
C ASN A 119 5.70 8.70 -3.84
N GLY A 120 5.71 7.91 -4.91
CA GLY A 120 5.64 8.39 -6.29
C GLY A 120 4.29 8.05 -6.92
N PHE A 121 3.48 9.08 -7.21
CA PHE A 121 2.20 8.93 -7.90
C PHE A 121 2.34 9.36 -9.37
N CYS A 122 1.81 8.56 -10.28
CA CYS A 122 1.90 8.83 -11.72
C CYS A 122 0.54 9.16 -12.36
N GLY A 123 -0.56 8.63 -11.83
CA GLY A 123 -1.90 8.98 -12.26
C GLY A 123 -2.47 10.22 -11.55
N ALA A 124 -3.72 10.54 -11.87
CA ALA A 124 -4.45 11.62 -11.23
C ALA A 124 -4.68 11.35 -9.74
N ALA A 125 -4.63 12.39 -8.91
CA ALA A 125 -4.87 12.31 -7.49
C ALA A 125 -6.16 13.03 -7.10
N THR A 126 -7.09 12.32 -6.46
CA THR A 126 -8.32 12.87 -5.90
C THR A 126 -8.31 12.66 -4.39
N ILE A 127 -8.36 13.75 -3.62
CA ILE A 127 -8.32 13.72 -2.16
C ILE A 127 -9.53 14.48 -1.65
N SER A 128 -10.47 13.77 -1.03
CA SER A 128 -11.69 14.34 -0.45
C SER A 128 -11.80 14.14 1.07
N GLY A 129 -10.96 13.27 1.65
CA GLY A 129 -10.87 13.08 3.09
C GLY A 129 -10.24 14.27 3.83
N SER A 130 -10.47 14.36 5.14
CA SER A 130 -9.95 15.42 6.01
C SER A 130 -8.75 14.97 6.85
N GLY A 131 -7.86 15.88 7.25
CA GLY A 131 -6.74 15.56 8.14
C GLY A 131 -5.64 14.70 7.50
N LEU A 132 -5.52 14.72 6.17
CA LEU A 132 -4.44 14.08 5.43
C LEU A 132 -3.08 14.68 5.81
N LEU A 133 -2.10 13.82 6.09
CA LEU A 133 -0.69 14.19 6.11
C LEU A 133 0.00 13.67 4.86
N ALA A 134 0.41 14.57 3.96
CA ALA A 134 1.21 14.24 2.79
C ALA A 134 2.60 14.86 2.91
N LEU A 135 3.65 14.04 3.00
CA LEU A 135 5.03 14.49 3.15
C LEU A 135 5.95 13.81 2.14
N GLY A 136 6.69 14.61 1.35
CA GLY A 136 7.72 14.11 0.44
C GLY A 136 7.20 13.28 -0.73
N ASN A 137 5.92 13.40 -1.11
CA ASN A 137 5.37 12.70 -2.26
C ASN A 137 5.65 13.45 -3.57
N ALA A 138 5.82 12.71 -4.65
CA ALA A 138 5.84 13.22 -6.02
C ALA A 138 4.54 12.84 -6.75
N GLY A 139 4.08 13.68 -7.68
CA GLY A 139 2.84 13.47 -8.43
C GLY A 139 1.56 13.94 -7.76
N LEU A 140 1.63 14.49 -6.55
CA LEU A 140 0.53 15.26 -5.96
C LEU A 140 0.72 16.73 -6.31
N GLN A 141 -0.29 17.35 -6.91
CA GLN A 141 -0.23 18.78 -7.23
C GLN A 141 0.16 19.62 -5.99
N PRO A 142 1.04 20.64 -6.16
CA PRO A 142 1.61 21.13 -7.42
C PRO A 142 2.85 20.37 -7.92
N ILE A 143 3.29 19.32 -7.22
CA ILE A 143 4.51 18.56 -7.55
C ILE A 143 4.21 17.60 -8.70
N ALA A 144 5.01 17.69 -9.76
CA ALA A 144 4.90 16.80 -10.91
C ALA A 144 5.20 15.33 -10.55
N PRO A 145 4.75 14.36 -11.36
CA PRO A 145 5.13 12.96 -11.21
C PRO A 145 6.65 12.74 -11.23
N PRO A 146 7.15 11.63 -10.66
CA PRO A 146 8.58 11.32 -10.66
C PRO A 146 9.19 11.31 -12.08
N ALA A 147 10.34 11.97 -12.25
CA ALA A 147 11.11 11.90 -13.49
C ALA A 147 11.61 10.46 -13.73
N GLY A 148 11.35 9.90 -14.91
CA GLY A 148 11.63 8.49 -15.23
C GLY A 148 10.46 7.53 -15.04
N GLY A 149 9.29 8.03 -14.64
CA GLY A 149 8.04 7.27 -14.56
C GLY A 149 7.88 6.41 -13.30
N CYS A 150 6.70 5.82 -13.20
CA CYS A 150 6.44 4.64 -12.40
C CYS A 150 6.85 3.46 -13.29
#